data_AF-A1RTI2-F1
#
_entry.id   AF-A1RTI2-F1
#
_cell.length_a   1.000
_cell.length_b   1.000
_cell.length_c   1.000
_cell.angle_alpha   90.00
_cell.angle_beta   90.00
_cell.angle_gamma   90.00
#
_symmetry.space_group_name_H-M   'P 1'
#
loop_
_entity.id
_entity.type
_entity.pdbx_description
1 polymer ?
#
loop_
_entity_poly.entity_id
_entity_poly.type
_entity_poly.pdbx_seq_one_letter_code
_entity_poly.pdbx_strand_id
1 'polypeptide(L)'
;MFCPKCGSREIALLPSNEFICKRCGHRWPIPQVDYSWIELDIKKAKLFEKYIDAPIESCEELLTQLLKELDEKNARLLAAKILIQRAERRKLTKAELARYYADADRCFQ
;
A
#
# COMPACT_ATOMS: atom_id res chain seq x y z
N MET A 1 20.82 5.13 -20.79
CA MET A 1 19.97 3.96 -21.12
C MET A 1 20.73 3.08 -22.11
N PHE A 2 20.55 1.76 -22.05
CA PHE A 2 21.22 0.79 -22.94
C PHE A 2 20.18 -0.06 -23.66
N CYS A 3 20.47 -0.47 -24.89
CA CYS A 3 19.63 -1.41 -25.61
C CYS A 3 19.64 -2.76 -24.90
N PRO A 4 18.49 -3.31 -24.49
CA PRO A 4 18.43 -4.58 -23.75
C PRO A 4 18.90 -5.78 -24.59
N LYS A 5 18.90 -5.66 -25.92
CA LYS A 5 19.31 -6.73 -26.84
C LYS A 5 20.80 -6.76 -27.15
N CYS A 6 21.44 -5.59 -27.30
CA CYS A 6 22.82 -5.51 -27.80
C CYS A 6 23.77 -4.62 -26.97
N GLY A 7 23.28 -4.03 -25.88
CA GLY A 7 24.09 -3.17 -25.00
C GLY A 7 24.51 -1.83 -25.63
N SER A 8 24.05 -1.48 -26.83
CA SER A 8 24.36 -0.19 -27.44
C SER A 8 23.73 0.97 -26.67
N ARG A 9 24.43 2.12 -26.65
CA ARG A 9 23.91 3.40 -26.12
C ARG A 9 23.18 4.22 -27.18
N GLU A 10 23.23 3.81 -28.44
CA GLU A 10 22.58 4.52 -29.55
C GLU A 10 21.07 4.23 -29.57
N ILE A 11 20.32 4.98 -28.78
CA ILE A 11 18.87 4.81 -28.59
C ILE A 11 18.17 6.09 -29.03
N ALA A 12 17.06 5.96 -29.75
CA ALA A 12 16.15 7.05 -30.08
C ALA A 12 14.75 6.75 -29.55
N LEU A 13 13.99 7.81 -29.28
CA LEU A 13 12.57 7.72 -28.96
C LEU A 13 11.75 7.92 -30.23
N LEU A 14 10.83 7.01 -30.51
CA LEU A 14 9.87 7.11 -31.61
C LEU A 14 8.60 7.85 -31.16
N PRO A 15 7.88 8.53 -32.08
CA PRO A 15 6.58 9.14 -31.80
C PRO A 15 5.50 8.16 -31.31
N SER A 16 5.70 6.85 -31.53
CA SER A 16 4.86 5.78 -31.00
C SER A 16 5.04 5.48 -29.51
N ASN A 17 5.84 6.29 -28.79
CA ASN A 17 6.23 6.05 -27.39
C ASN A 17 7.03 4.73 -27.19
N GLU A 18 7.87 4.40 -28.16
CA GLU A 18 8.78 3.26 -28.10
C GLU A 18 10.23 3.74 -28.22
N PHE A 19 11.14 3.09 -27.50
CA PHE A 19 12.56 3.21 -27.75
C PHE A 19 12.97 2.34 -28.93
N ILE A 20 13.87 2.83 -29.77
CA ILE A 20 14.52 2.07 -30.83
C ILE A 20 16.04 2.15 -30.69
N CYS A 21 16.72 1.01 -30.78
CA CYS A 21 18.17 0.97 -30.88
C CYS A 21 18.60 1.22 -32.33
N LYS A 22 19.36 2.30 -32.59
CA LYS A 22 19.87 2.62 -33.94
C LYS A 22 20.86 1.56 -34.45
N ARG A 23 21.60 0.90 -33.56
CA ARG A 23 22.58 -0.14 -33.91
C ARG A 23 21.97 -1.49 -34.36
N CYS A 24 20.95 -2.00 -33.66
CA CYS A 24 20.39 -3.34 -33.93
C CYS A 24 18.91 -3.33 -34.34
N GLY A 25 18.28 -2.16 -34.42
CA GLY A 25 16.88 -2.00 -34.81
C GLY A 25 15.84 -2.46 -33.77
N HIS A 26 16.26 -3.02 -32.64
CA HIS A 26 15.34 -3.50 -31.60
C HIS A 26 14.51 -2.35 -31.04
N ARG A 27 13.19 -2.59 -30.93
CA ARG A 27 12.22 -1.66 -30.35
C ARG A 27 11.67 -2.22 -29.05
N TRP A 28 11.48 -1.36 -28.05
CA TRP A 28 10.83 -1.72 -26.80
C TRP A 28 10.02 -0.53 -26.25
N PRO A 29 8.89 -0.78 -25.58
CA PRO A 29 8.05 0.30 -25.06
C PRO A 29 8.78 1.11 -24.00
N ILE A 30 8.38 2.38 -23.84
CA ILE A 30 8.77 3.15 -22.65
C ILE A 30 8.17 2.45 -21.42
N PRO A 31 8.98 2.13 -20.39
CA PRO A 31 8.46 1.59 -19.14
C PRO A 31 7.39 2.53 -18.58
N GLN A 32 6.16 2.02 -18.44
CA GLN A 32 5.11 2.75 -17.75
C GLN A 32 5.40 2.70 -16.25
N VAL A 33 5.18 3.81 -15.56
CA VAL A 33 5.27 3.85 -14.10
C VAL A 33 4.09 3.06 -13.55
N ASP A 34 4.38 2.06 -12.72
CA ASP A 34 3.35 1.33 -11.99
C ASP A 34 2.80 2.23 -10.86
N TYR A 35 1.53 2.60 -10.96
CA TYR A 35 0.82 3.42 -9.98
C TYR A 35 -0.03 2.60 -9.01
N SER A 36 -0.01 1.27 -9.09
CA SER A 36 -0.81 0.40 -8.21
C SER A 36 -0.54 0.64 -6.72
N TRP A 37 0.70 1.01 -6.37
CA TRP A 37 1.06 1.37 -5.00
C TRP A 37 0.35 2.65 -4.52
N ILE A 38 0.17 3.65 -5.40
CA ILE A 38 -0.56 4.89 -5.08
C ILE A 38 -2.03 4.57 -4.85
N GLU A 39 -2.63 3.78 -5.73
CA GLU A 39 -4.03 3.38 -5.61
C GLU A 39 -4.29 2.65 -4.30
N LEU A 40 -3.38 1.75 -3.93
CA LEU A 40 -3.43 1.02 -2.66
C LEU A 40 -3.33 1.97 -1.45
N ASP A 41 -2.43 2.94 -1.47
CA ASP A 41 -2.26 3.89 -0.38
C ASP A 41 -3.45 4.85 -0.24
N ILE A 42 -4.00 5.34 -1.36
CA ILE A 42 -5.25 6.11 -1.37
C ILE A 42 -6.39 5.27 -0.77
N LYS A 43 -6.48 3.98 -1.13
CA LYS A 43 -7.49 3.08 -0.59
C LYS A 43 -7.35 2.88 0.91
N LYS A 44 -6.13 2.64 1.41
CA LYS A 44 -5.84 2.55 2.85
C LYS A 44 -6.22 3.83 3.60
N ALA A 45 -5.94 5.01 3.04
CA ALA A 45 -6.29 6.28 3.65
C ALA A 45 -7.81 6.45 3.77
N LYS A 46 -8.57 6.13 2.73
CA LYS A 46 -10.05 6.16 2.76
C LYS A 46 -10.62 5.19 3.81
N LEU A 47 -10.08 3.98 3.88
CA LEU A 47 -10.49 2.99 4.88
C LEU A 47 -10.12 3.43 6.30
N PHE A 48 -8.96 4.06 6.48
CA PHE A 48 -8.57 4.65 7.76
C PHE A 48 -9.58 5.68 8.23
N GLU A 49 -9.92 6.67 7.39
CA GLU A 49 -10.88 7.72 7.74
C GLU A 49 -12.27 7.15 8.02
N LYS A 50 -12.71 6.16 7.24
CA LYS A 50 -13.99 5.48 7.43
C LYS A 50 -14.08 4.78 8.78
N TYR A 51 -13.00 4.13 9.19
CA TYR A 51 -13.02 3.29 10.38
C TYR A 51 -12.43 3.96 11.61
N ILE A 52 -11.70 5.07 11.54
CA ILE A 52 -11.04 5.64 12.73
C ILE A 52 -12.02 6.01 13.85
N ASP A 53 -13.20 6.53 13.51
CA ASP A 53 -14.23 6.95 14.49
C ASP A 53 -15.44 5.99 14.54
N ALA A 54 -15.37 4.85 13.83
CA ALA A 54 -16.45 3.85 13.82
C ALA A 54 -16.60 3.13 15.18
N PRO A 55 -17.80 2.66 15.55
CA PRO A 55 -18.04 1.99 16.84
C PRO A 55 -17.55 0.53 16.93
N ILE A 56 -16.71 0.08 15.99
CA ILE A 56 -16.14 -1.29 15.99
C ILE A 56 -15.21 -1.45 17.19
N GLU A 57 -15.42 -2.45 18.05
CA GLU A 57 -14.68 -2.57 19.31
C GLU A 57 -13.52 -3.58 19.28
N SER A 58 -13.50 -4.53 18.32
CA SER A 58 -12.49 -5.59 18.25
C SER A 58 -11.63 -5.57 16.98
N CYS A 59 -10.38 -6.06 17.07
CA CYS A 59 -9.51 -6.22 15.90
C CYS A 59 -10.12 -7.21 14.89
N GLU A 60 -10.76 -8.29 15.35
CA GLU A 60 -11.35 -9.34 14.51
C GLU A 60 -12.48 -8.80 13.62
N GLU A 61 -13.37 -7.98 14.18
CA GLU A 61 -14.43 -7.32 13.42
C GLU A 61 -13.85 -6.33 12.39
N LEU A 62 -12.84 -5.55 12.80
CA LEU A 62 -12.19 -4.59 11.92
C LEU A 62 -11.46 -5.29 10.76
N LEU A 63 -10.73 -6.38 11.04
CA LEU A 63 -10.07 -7.21 10.04
C LEU A 63 -11.06 -7.81 9.06
N THR A 64 -12.19 -8.33 9.54
CA THR A 64 -13.24 -8.89 8.68
C THR A 64 -13.76 -7.87 7.65
N GLN A 65 -13.82 -6.59 8.02
CA GLN A 65 -14.21 -5.54 7.07
C GLN A 65 -13.05 -5.16 6.14
N LEU A 66 -11.83 -5.05 6.65
CA LEU A 66 -10.66 -4.64 5.86
C LEU A 66 -10.24 -5.71 4.85
N LEU A 67 -10.36 -6.99 5.18
CA LEU A 67 -10.04 -8.12 4.29
C LEU A 67 -10.95 -8.21 3.06
N LYS A 68 -12.12 -7.55 3.07
CA LYS A 68 -12.97 -7.45 1.87
C LYS A 68 -12.35 -6.54 0.80
N GLU A 69 -11.43 -5.67 1.21
CA GLU A 69 -10.93 -4.58 0.39
C GLU A 69 -9.39 -4.58 0.26
N LEU A 70 -8.68 -5.22 1.18
CA LEU A 70 -7.23 -5.30 1.23
C LEU A 70 -6.79 -6.76 1.34
N ASP A 71 -5.59 -7.04 0.86
CA ASP A 71 -4.88 -8.27 1.19
C ASP A 71 -4.55 -8.32 2.69
N GLU A 72 -4.33 -9.54 3.18
CA GLU A 72 -4.17 -9.82 4.60
C GLU A 72 -3.09 -8.96 5.28
N LYS A 73 -1.94 -8.81 4.64
CA LYS A 73 -0.83 -8.00 5.18
C LYS A 73 -1.25 -6.55 5.38
N ASN A 74 -1.87 -5.94 4.37
CA ASN A 74 -2.28 -4.53 4.45
C ASN A 74 -3.50 -4.33 5.37
N ALA A 75 -4.42 -5.29 5.42
CA ALA A 75 -5.55 -5.28 6.35
C ALA A 75 -5.07 -5.29 7.81
N ARG A 76 -4.13 -6.18 8.16
CA ARG A 76 -3.52 -6.27 9.50
C ARG A 76 -2.81 -4.98 9.92
N LEU A 77 -1.96 -4.45 9.04
CA LEU A 77 -1.26 -3.19 9.31
C LEU A 77 -2.23 -2.02 9.52
N LEU A 78 -3.27 -1.93 8.69
CA LEU A 78 -4.25 -0.85 8.81
C LEU A 78 -5.12 -0.99 10.06
N ALA A 79 -5.54 -2.21 10.40
CA ALA A 79 -6.29 -2.49 11.64
C ALA A 79 -5.50 -2.06 12.88
N ALA A 80 -4.24 -2.47 12.99
CA ALA A 80 -3.36 -2.09 14.09
C ALA A 80 -3.20 -0.57 14.18
N LYS A 81 -2.96 0.11 13.05
CA LYS A 81 -2.85 1.57 13.00
C LYS A 81 -4.12 2.27 13.52
N ILE A 82 -5.30 1.81 13.12
CA ILE A 82 -6.59 2.37 13.54
C ILE A 82 -6.76 2.20 15.06
N LEU A 83 -6.49 1.01 15.59
CA LEU A 83 -6.64 0.73 17.03
C LEU A 83 -5.69 1.57 17.89
N ILE A 84 -4.43 1.69 17.49
CA ILE A 84 -3.44 2.54 18.19
C ILE A 84 -3.88 4.00 18.17
N GLN A 85 -4.27 4.53 16.99
CA GLN A 85 -4.70 5.92 16.87
C GLN A 85 -5.97 6.23 17.66
N ARG A 86 -6.92 5.29 17.75
CA ARG A 86 -8.08 5.42 18.63
C ARG A 86 -7.68 5.47 20.10
N ALA A 87 -6.75 4.61 20.50
CA ALA A 87 -6.26 4.57 21.87
C ALA A 87 -5.59 5.90 22.27
N GLU A 88 -4.77 6.46 21.37
CA GLU A 88 -4.12 7.76 21.54
C GLU A 88 -5.13 8.92 21.60
N ARG A 89 -6.12 8.96 20.68
CA ARG A 89 -7.15 10.01 20.65
C ARG A 89 -8.02 10.06 21.90
N ARG A 90 -8.27 8.90 22.52
CA ARG A 90 -9.13 8.79 23.69
C ARG A 90 -8.48 9.25 25.01
N LYS A 91 -7.23 9.75 25.00
CA LYS A 91 -6.47 10.15 26.21
C LYS A 91 -6.59 9.11 27.34
N LEU A 92 -6.48 7.85 26.95
CA LEU A 92 -6.79 6.71 27.81
C LEU A 92 -5.82 6.61 28.98
N THR A 93 -6.31 6.02 30.07
CA THR A 93 -5.45 5.63 31.18
C THR A 93 -4.45 4.57 30.72
N LYS A 94 -3.29 4.46 31.39
CA LYS A 94 -2.22 3.50 31.01
C LYS A 94 -2.72 2.05 30.82
N ALA A 95 -3.75 1.64 31.57
CA ALA A 95 -4.33 0.30 31.52
C ALA A 95 -5.12 0.03 30.21
N GLU A 96 -5.90 1.01 29.76
CA GLU A 96 -6.66 0.89 28.51
C GLU A 96 -5.74 0.96 27.29
N LEU A 97 -4.69 1.79 27.35
CA LEU A 97 -3.65 1.83 26.33
C LEU A 97 -2.96 0.46 26.17
N ALA A 98 -2.61 -0.19 27.29
CA ALA A 98 -1.99 -1.51 27.29
C ALA A 98 -2.89 -2.60 26.68
N ARG A 99 -4.22 -2.51 26.90
CA ARG A 99 -5.20 -3.39 26.26
C ARG A 99 -5.24 -3.20 24.75
N TYR A 100 -5.21 -1.96 24.26
CA TYR A 100 -5.16 -1.70 22.81
C TYR A 100 -3.86 -2.14 22.15
N TYR A 101 -2.72 -2.02 22.83
CA TYR A 101 -1.46 -2.58 22.35
C TYR A 101 -1.49 -4.11 22.29
N ALA A 102 -2.04 -4.76 23.32
CA ALA A 102 -2.23 -6.22 23.31
C ALA A 102 -3.21 -6.69 22.21
N ASP A 103 -4.23 -5.89 21.89
CA ASP A 103 -5.14 -6.16 20.78
C ASP A 103 -4.46 -5.92 19.42
N ALA A 104 -3.58 -4.92 19.31
CA ALA A 104 -2.80 -4.67 18.10
C ALA A 104 -1.78 -5.77 17.81
N ASP A 105 -1.09 -6.29 18.84
CA ASP A 105 -0.14 -7.41 18.71
C ASP A 105 -0.84 -8.69 18.23
N ARG A 106 -2.09 -8.92 18.65
CA ARG A 106 -2.89 -10.05 18.18
C ARG A 106 -3.20 -9.99 16.68
N CYS A 107 -3.24 -8.80 16.08
CA CYS A 107 -3.45 -8.68 14.63
C CYS A 107 -2.24 -9.20 13.82
N PHE A 108 -1.08 -9.43 14.46
CA PHE A 108 0.14 -9.94 13.82
C PHE A 108 0.41 -11.44 14.09
N GLN A 109 -0.41 -12.10 14.91
CA GLN A 109 -0.42 -13.56 15.07
C GLN A 109 -1.30 -14.23 14.00
#